data_AF-A0A497UT39-F1
#
_entry.id   AF-A0A497UT39-F1
#
_cell.length_a   1.000
_cell.length_b   1.000
_cell.length_c   1.000
_cell.angle_alpha   90.00
_cell.angle_beta   90.00
_cell.angle_gamma   90.00
#
_symmetry.space_group_name_H-M   'P 1'
#
loop_
_entity.id
_entity.type
_entity.pdbx_description
1 polymer ?
#
loop_
_entity_poly.entity_id
_entity_poly.type
_entity_poly.pdbx_seq_one_letter_code
_entity_poly.pdbx_strand_id
1 'polypeptide(L)'
;MKRQIVLKEGIIRDKKDLQEFILKSGSREAVEAEILKARRTEMPVKFTNTIENKYKDFSLLQIEERFKKFSGEDFGIEKALITRNTDDLENGIIKRGVIGNTYYWYDSHQDVHVGNTFKKSISDKNGDFSKTFFIADHEKTFSAIAGYLESVKEKDVYWRDLGVNKEGKTRVLWADAVYRQKDHSKLYDMVLENKVDQYSVGMIYQKYQIAMKSDDPDFADYNTTWDKYINKLGNQDQAEEDGLFFAISEAKLDHLSPVLRASNIVTMTVPNEKSEPGEPTPKHKTEEEPPNSTQRINRLLI
;
A
#
# COMPACT_ATOMS: atom_id res chain seq x y z
N MET A 1 15.57 37.86 4.00
CA MET A 1 14.91 37.52 5.28
C MET A 1 14.53 36.03 5.19
N LYS A 2 15.25 35.12 5.86
CA LYS A 2 15.00 33.67 5.76
C LYS A 2 13.72 33.32 6.54
N ARG A 3 12.77 32.63 5.90
CA ARG A 3 11.50 32.21 6.52
C ARG A 3 11.75 31.05 7.49
N GLN A 4 11.22 31.16 8.71
CA GLN A 4 11.25 30.11 9.73
C GLN A 4 9.94 29.32 9.70
N ILE A 5 10.02 28.01 9.89
CA ILE A 5 8.85 27.13 10.02
C ILE A 5 8.63 26.90 11.52
N VAL A 6 7.46 27.28 12.02
CA VAL A 6 7.06 27.12 13.43
C VAL A 6 6.03 25.99 13.49
N LEU A 7 6.34 24.93 14.24
CA LEU A 7 5.42 23.82 14.51
C LEU A 7 5.05 23.81 16.00
N LYS A 8 3.95 23.12 16.33
CA LYS A 8 3.28 23.12 17.65
C LYS A 8 4.18 22.68 18.82
N GLU A 9 5.34 22.06 18.54
CA GLU A 9 6.30 21.55 19.54
C GLU A 9 7.73 22.12 19.39
N GLY A 10 7.97 23.09 18.51
CA GLY A 10 9.29 23.72 18.36
C GLY A 10 9.54 24.38 17.00
N ILE A 11 10.59 25.19 16.93
CA ILE A 11 11.05 25.89 15.72
C ILE A 11 12.27 25.14 15.18
N ILE A 12 12.21 24.65 13.94
CA ILE A 12 13.39 24.08 13.25
C ILE A 12 14.16 25.25 12.63
N ARG A 13 15.34 25.54 13.16
CA ARG A 13 16.13 26.72 12.80
C ARG A 13 17.30 26.38 11.89
N ASP A 14 17.82 25.16 11.99
CA ASP A 14 18.95 24.69 11.20
C ASP A 14 19.02 23.16 11.05
N LYS A 15 20.08 22.70 10.40
CA LYS A 15 20.36 21.29 10.09
C LYS A 15 20.52 20.42 11.35
N LYS A 16 20.91 21.00 12.49
CA LYS A 16 21.12 20.31 13.75
C LYS A 16 19.77 20.02 14.45
N ASP A 17 18.84 20.97 14.40
CA ASP A 17 17.47 20.78 14.90
C ASP A 17 16.72 19.68 14.14
N LEU A 18 16.96 19.59 12.83
CA LEU A 18 16.41 18.53 11.98
C LEU A 18 16.97 17.15 12.32
N GLN A 19 18.27 17.08 12.64
CA GLN A 19 18.92 15.83 13.05
C GLN A 19 18.44 15.34 14.42
N GLU A 20 18.19 16.24 15.37
CA GLU A 20 17.61 15.89 16.68
C GLU A 20 16.15 15.42 16.56
N PHE A 21 15.37 15.97 15.63
CA PHE A 21 14.01 15.52 15.35
C PHE A 21 13.98 14.09 14.80
N ILE A 22 14.89 13.77 13.86
CA ILE A 22 15.06 12.42 13.29
C ILE A 22 15.52 11.42 14.36
N LEU A 23 16.39 11.86 15.28
CA LEU A 23 16.83 11.03 16.41
C LEU A 23 15.67 10.63 17.34
N LYS A 24 14.67 11.50 17.48
CA LYS A 24 13.47 11.25 18.31
C LYS A 24 12.43 10.36 17.62
N SER A 25 12.46 10.20 16.29
CA SER A 25 11.44 9.46 15.53
C SER A 25 11.70 7.94 15.34
N GLY A 26 12.64 7.36 16.10
CA GLY A 26 12.69 5.89 16.32
C GLY A 26 13.26 5.01 15.19
N SER A 27 13.88 5.54 14.14
CA SER A 27 14.39 4.72 13.02
C SER A 27 15.82 4.18 13.19
N ARG A 28 16.48 4.46 14.32
CA ARG A 28 17.88 4.08 14.55
C ARG A 28 18.03 2.66 15.07
N GLU A 29 17.06 2.17 15.84
CA GLU A 29 17.12 0.85 16.49
C GLU A 29 17.02 -0.31 15.49
N ALA A 30 16.27 -0.14 14.40
CA ALA A 30 16.19 -1.13 13.32
C ALA A 30 17.51 -1.23 12.53
N VAL A 31 18.16 -0.09 12.30
CA VAL A 31 19.46 -0.03 11.60
C VAL A 31 20.58 -0.57 12.49
N GLU A 32 20.59 -0.21 13.79
CA GLU A 32 21.57 -0.74 14.75
C GLU A 32 21.40 -2.24 14.99
N ALA A 33 20.16 -2.76 15.02
CA ALA A 33 19.90 -4.19 15.15
C ALA A 33 20.47 -5.00 13.98
N GLU A 34 20.32 -4.50 12.75
CA GLU A 34 20.77 -5.21 11.55
C GLU A 34 22.29 -5.09 11.31
N ILE A 35 22.91 -3.97 11.72
CA ILE A 35 24.38 -3.84 11.81
C ILE A 35 24.95 -4.81 12.86
N LEU A 36 24.29 -4.94 14.02
CA LEU A 36 24.73 -5.85 15.08
C LEU A 36 24.61 -7.32 14.64
N LYS A 37 23.60 -7.64 13.82
CA LYS A 37 23.38 -8.96 13.24
C LYS A 37 24.40 -9.28 12.15
N ALA A 38 24.70 -8.33 11.26
CA ALA A 38 25.74 -8.47 10.23
C ALA A 38 27.15 -8.63 10.82
N ARG A 39 27.43 -7.99 11.97
CA ARG A 39 28.70 -8.15 12.71
C ARG A 39 28.81 -9.51 13.42
N ARG A 40 27.69 -10.17 13.75
CA ARG A 40 27.69 -11.50 14.40
C ARG A 40 27.89 -12.66 13.41
N THR A 41 27.72 -12.42 12.11
CA THR A 41 27.81 -13.45 11.06
C THR A 41 29.09 -13.36 10.22
N GLU A 42 30.13 -12.67 10.72
CA GLU A 42 31.44 -12.49 10.05
C GLU A 42 31.33 -12.00 8.59
N MET A 43 30.36 -11.12 8.30
CA MET A 43 30.24 -10.55 6.96
C MET A 43 31.44 -9.64 6.64
N PRO A 44 31.92 -9.60 5.38
CA PRO A 44 33.09 -8.81 5.01
C PRO A 44 32.91 -7.33 5.34
N VAL A 45 33.91 -6.71 5.98
CA VAL A 45 33.92 -5.29 6.41
C VAL A 45 33.62 -4.30 5.28
N LYS A 46 33.89 -4.67 4.03
CA LYS A 46 33.50 -3.88 2.85
C LYS A 46 31.98 -3.77 2.69
N PHE A 47 31.23 -4.84 2.98
CA PHE A 47 29.77 -4.87 2.87
C PHE A 47 29.10 -3.95 3.91
N THR A 48 29.59 -3.97 5.15
CA THR A 48 29.09 -3.08 6.21
C THR A 48 29.37 -1.60 5.89
N ASN A 49 30.53 -1.29 5.31
CA ASN A 49 30.89 0.09 4.95
C ASN A 49 30.11 0.61 3.73
N THR A 50 29.79 -0.24 2.75
CA THR A 50 28.95 0.13 1.60
C THR A 50 27.51 0.43 2.02
N ILE A 51 26.95 -0.37 2.92
CA ILE A 51 25.66 -0.12 3.57
C ILE A 51 25.73 1.23 4.32
N GLU A 52 26.66 1.38 5.28
CA GLU A 52 26.75 2.57 6.13
C GLU A 52 26.91 3.90 5.36
N ASN A 53 27.67 3.92 4.26
CA ASN A 53 27.85 5.13 3.46
C ASN A 53 26.66 5.44 2.55
N LYS A 54 26.00 4.41 1.99
CA LYS A 54 24.81 4.61 1.15
C LYS A 54 23.67 5.22 1.95
N TYR A 55 23.38 4.74 3.17
CA TYR A 55 22.28 5.28 4.01
C TYR A 55 22.48 6.71 4.53
N LYS A 56 23.73 7.21 4.64
CA LYS A 56 23.99 8.59 5.11
C LYS A 56 23.60 9.66 4.07
N ASP A 57 23.89 9.42 2.80
CA ASP A 57 23.57 10.36 1.71
C ASP A 57 22.11 10.22 1.23
N PHE A 58 21.52 9.04 1.42
CA PHE A 58 20.17 8.69 0.98
C PHE A 58 19.04 9.46 1.67
N SER A 59 19.21 9.76 2.97
CA SER A 59 18.17 10.38 3.80
C SER A 59 17.80 11.82 3.38
N LEU A 60 18.70 12.55 2.72
CA LEU A 60 18.49 13.96 2.35
C LEU A 60 17.94 14.13 0.93
N LEU A 61 18.39 13.33 -0.03
CA LEU A 61 17.94 13.40 -1.44
C LEU A 61 16.50 12.89 -1.61
N GLN A 62 16.13 11.80 -0.93
CA GLN A 62 14.75 11.29 -0.98
C GLN A 62 13.73 12.27 -0.38
N ILE A 63 14.13 13.11 0.58
CA ILE A 63 13.25 14.12 1.17
C ILE A 63 13.01 15.28 0.20
N GLU A 64 14.03 15.70 -0.56
CA GLU A 64 13.92 16.81 -1.54
C GLU A 64 13.16 16.41 -2.80
N GLU A 65 13.36 15.20 -3.34
CA GLU A 65 12.60 14.72 -4.51
C GLU A 65 11.15 14.39 -4.18
N ARG A 66 10.87 13.82 -2.99
CA ARG A 66 9.49 13.63 -2.52
C ARG A 66 8.76 14.95 -2.30
N PHE A 67 9.47 16.03 -1.92
CA PHE A 67 8.89 17.37 -1.83
C PHE A 67 8.51 17.95 -3.20
N LYS A 68 9.27 17.64 -4.27
CA LYS A 68 8.93 18.07 -5.64
C LYS A 68 7.72 17.33 -6.19
N LYS A 69 7.58 16.03 -5.96
CA LYS A 69 6.36 15.26 -6.33
C LYS A 69 5.10 15.72 -5.59
N PHE A 70 5.24 16.21 -4.35
CA PHE A 70 4.14 16.81 -3.59
C PHE A 70 3.72 18.20 -4.12
N SER A 71 4.48 18.80 -5.04
CA SER A 71 4.27 20.17 -5.54
C SER A 71 3.44 20.27 -6.84
N GLY A 72 2.80 19.17 -7.28
CA GLY A 72 1.66 19.26 -8.21
C GLY A 72 1.97 19.07 -9.70
N GLU A 73 2.91 18.19 -10.06
CA GLU A 73 2.87 17.59 -11.40
C GLU A 73 1.84 16.46 -11.41
N ASP A 74 0.59 16.85 -11.66
CA ASP A 74 -0.52 15.94 -11.88
C ASP A 74 -0.34 15.25 -13.24
N PHE A 75 0.33 14.09 -13.24
CA PHE A 75 0.28 13.19 -14.39
C PHE A 75 -1.15 12.66 -14.44
N GLY A 76 -2.02 13.30 -15.23
CA GLY A 76 -3.48 13.11 -15.33
C GLY A 76 -3.94 11.69 -15.65
N ILE A 77 -3.64 10.73 -14.77
CA ILE A 77 -4.08 9.35 -14.78
C ILE A 77 -5.05 9.23 -13.62
N GLU A 78 -6.35 9.31 -13.94
CA GLU A 78 -7.40 9.16 -12.96
C GLU A 78 -7.44 7.73 -12.40
N LYS A 79 -7.54 7.62 -11.08
CA LYS A 79 -7.80 6.35 -10.38
C LYS A 79 -9.22 5.89 -10.73
N ALA A 80 -9.36 4.66 -11.23
CA ALA A 80 -10.62 4.17 -11.83
C ALA A 80 -11.32 3.06 -11.01
N LEU A 81 -10.79 2.69 -9.84
CA LEU A 81 -11.40 1.65 -9.00
C LEU A 81 -12.66 2.19 -8.31
N ILE A 82 -13.71 1.38 -8.26
CA ILE A 82 -14.96 1.66 -7.53
C ILE A 82 -15.40 0.46 -6.69
N THR A 83 -16.22 0.72 -5.68
CA THR A 83 -16.89 -0.31 -4.87
C THR A 83 -18.40 -0.10 -4.83
N ARG A 84 -19.15 -1.10 -4.36
CA ARG A 84 -20.61 -1.02 -4.16
C ARG A 84 -20.99 -1.02 -2.68
N ASN A 85 -20.10 -0.51 -1.83
CA ASN A 85 -20.37 -0.39 -0.42
C ASN A 85 -21.43 0.70 -0.18
N THR A 86 -22.31 0.46 0.79
CA THR A 86 -23.36 1.40 1.19
C THR A 86 -23.07 1.92 2.59
N ASP A 87 -23.13 3.24 2.75
CA ASP A 87 -23.00 3.90 4.05
C ASP A 87 -24.31 3.83 4.84
N ASP A 88 -24.22 3.82 6.16
CA ASP A 88 -25.34 3.91 7.09
C ASP A 88 -25.06 5.07 8.04
N LEU A 89 -25.22 6.28 7.49
CA LEU A 89 -24.87 7.52 8.17
C LEU A 89 -25.77 7.79 9.39
N GLU A 90 -27.00 7.30 9.38
CA GLU A 90 -27.93 7.42 10.52
C GLU A 90 -27.39 6.70 11.75
N ASN A 91 -26.72 5.54 11.56
CA ASN A 91 -26.07 4.80 12.63
C ASN A 91 -24.58 5.13 12.79
N GLY A 92 -24.08 6.18 12.10
CA GLY A 92 -22.69 6.61 12.17
C GLY A 92 -21.71 5.58 11.60
N ILE A 93 -22.08 4.92 10.50
CA ILE A 93 -21.29 3.88 9.83
C ILE A 93 -20.95 4.30 8.40
N ILE A 94 -19.66 4.23 8.06
CA ILE A 94 -19.15 4.45 6.71
C ILE A 94 -18.43 3.19 6.24
N LYS A 95 -18.70 2.76 5.01
CA LYS A 95 -18.07 1.60 4.39
C LYS A 95 -17.25 2.00 3.17
N ARG A 96 -15.97 1.64 3.15
CA ARG A 96 -15.06 1.93 2.03
C ARG A 96 -14.25 0.71 1.65
N GLY A 97 -13.99 0.53 0.36
CA GLY A 97 -12.86 -0.30 -0.05
C GLY A 97 -11.57 0.44 0.21
N VAL A 98 -10.56 -0.24 0.72
CA VAL A 98 -9.24 0.34 0.97
C VAL A 98 -8.16 -0.58 0.44
N ILE A 99 -7.10 0.02 -0.10
CA ILE A 99 -5.89 -0.70 -0.50
C ILE A 99 -4.84 -0.46 0.57
N GLY A 100 -4.53 -1.48 1.36
CA GLY A 100 -3.57 -1.39 2.46
C GLY A 100 -2.11 -1.58 2.05
N ASN A 101 -1.87 -2.21 0.89
CA ASN A 101 -0.55 -2.38 0.30
C ASN A 101 -0.67 -2.77 -1.18
N THR A 102 0.32 -2.41 -1.99
CA THR A 102 0.42 -2.76 -3.41
C THR A 102 1.67 -3.60 -3.68
N TYR A 103 1.50 -4.71 -4.37
CA TYR A 103 2.56 -5.67 -4.67
C TYR A 103 3.44 -5.16 -5.80
N TYR A 104 4.67 -5.66 -5.84
CA TYR A 104 5.68 -5.23 -6.81
C TYR A 104 5.83 -3.70 -6.84
N TRP A 105 5.68 -3.06 -5.69
CA TRP A 105 6.00 -1.65 -5.51
C TRP A 105 7.16 -1.58 -4.53
N TYR A 106 8.21 -0.85 -4.90
CA TYR A 106 9.34 -0.55 -4.04
C TYR A 106 8.96 0.58 -3.07
N ASP A 107 8.90 0.27 -1.78
CA ASP A 107 8.41 1.20 -0.76
C ASP A 107 9.54 1.95 -0.02
N SER A 108 9.20 2.88 0.87
CA SER A 108 10.22 3.65 1.60
C SER A 108 11.05 2.86 2.61
N HIS A 109 10.67 1.64 2.95
CA HIS A 109 11.45 0.72 3.77
C HIS A 109 12.29 -0.24 2.93
N GLN A 110 12.30 -0.02 1.62
CA GLN A 110 12.99 -0.84 0.63
C GLN A 110 12.37 -2.24 0.48
N ASP A 111 11.13 -2.40 0.92
CA ASP A 111 10.39 -3.64 0.77
C ASP A 111 9.70 -3.70 -0.58
N VAL A 112 9.67 -4.91 -1.13
CA VAL A 112 8.84 -5.27 -2.27
C VAL A 112 8.02 -6.50 -1.89
N HIS A 113 6.71 -6.32 -1.74
CA HIS A 113 5.81 -7.45 -1.54
C HIS A 113 5.65 -8.21 -2.85
N VAL A 114 6.02 -9.48 -2.86
CA VAL A 114 6.02 -10.32 -4.06
C VAL A 114 5.08 -11.51 -3.92
N GLY A 115 4.30 -11.79 -4.97
CA GLY A 115 3.43 -12.96 -5.02
C GLY A 115 2.17 -12.81 -4.17
N ASN A 116 1.93 -13.75 -3.25
CA ASN A 116 0.75 -13.79 -2.38
C ASN A 116 1.18 -13.68 -0.90
N THR A 117 1.94 -12.63 -0.57
CA THR A 117 2.57 -12.37 0.72
C THR A 117 1.63 -12.59 1.91
N PHE A 118 0.35 -12.25 1.79
CA PHE A 118 -0.63 -12.37 2.87
C PHE A 118 -1.58 -13.58 2.75
N LYS A 119 -1.40 -14.45 1.74
CA LYS A 119 -2.28 -15.60 1.46
C LYS A 119 -2.56 -16.45 2.68
N LYS A 120 -1.50 -16.77 3.45
CA LYS A 120 -1.64 -17.59 4.65
C LYS A 120 -2.54 -16.90 5.68
N SER A 121 -2.28 -15.62 5.94
CA SER A 121 -3.07 -14.82 6.90
C SER A 121 -4.55 -14.73 6.50
N ILE A 122 -4.82 -14.58 5.20
CA ILE A 122 -6.18 -14.53 4.65
C ILE A 122 -6.86 -15.90 4.76
N SER A 123 -6.15 -16.97 4.40
CA SER A 123 -6.66 -18.34 4.47
C SER A 123 -6.94 -18.79 5.90
N ASP A 124 -6.05 -18.51 6.85
CA ASP A 124 -6.21 -18.90 8.26
C ASP A 124 -7.47 -18.25 8.90
N LYS A 125 -7.92 -17.13 8.35
CA LYS A 125 -9.11 -16.38 8.80
C LYS A 125 -10.33 -16.58 7.90
N ASN A 126 -10.26 -17.43 6.88
CA ASN A 126 -11.30 -17.60 5.85
C ASN A 126 -11.77 -16.27 5.23
N GLY A 127 -10.89 -15.27 5.14
CA GLY A 127 -11.23 -13.94 4.65
C GLY A 127 -12.06 -13.05 5.59
N ASP A 128 -12.47 -13.54 6.77
CA ASP A 128 -13.16 -12.74 7.79
C ASP A 128 -12.15 -12.07 8.72
N PHE A 129 -12.08 -10.74 8.62
CA PHE A 129 -11.16 -9.92 9.39
C PHE A 129 -11.88 -9.05 10.42
N SER A 130 -13.13 -9.35 10.76
CA SER A 130 -13.96 -8.56 11.70
C SER A 130 -13.35 -8.46 13.11
N LYS A 131 -12.48 -9.40 13.46
CA LYS A 131 -11.71 -9.43 14.72
C LYS A 131 -10.29 -8.88 14.60
N THR A 132 -9.86 -8.49 13.40
CA THR A 132 -8.56 -7.87 13.17
C THR A 132 -8.68 -6.39 13.45
N PHE A 133 -7.72 -5.84 14.18
CA PHE A 133 -7.72 -4.42 14.52
C PHE A 133 -7.60 -3.57 13.25
N PHE A 134 -8.51 -2.60 13.13
CA PHE A 134 -8.42 -1.51 12.18
C PHE A 134 -8.18 -0.23 12.97
N ILE A 135 -6.92 0.23 12.97
CA ILE A 135 -6.42 1.23 13.93
C ILE A 135 -5.76 2.40 13.21
N ALA A 136 -5.96 3.61 13.69
CA ALA A 136 -5.31 4.81 13.17
C ALA A 136 -3.80 4.79 13.48
N ASP A 137 -2.98 5.25 12.52
CA ASP A 137 -1.57 5.58 12.71
C ASP A 137 -0.67 4.46 13.30
N HIS A 138 -1.07 3.18 13.15
CA HIS A 138 -0.43 2.03 13.81
C HIS A 138 -0.41 2.10 15.35
N GLU A 139 -1.21 2.98 15.96
CA GLU A 139 -1.29 3.11 17.41
C GLU A 139 -2.07 1.95 18.02
N LYS A 140 -1.42 1.15 18.85
CA LYS A 140 -2.02 -0.02 19.51
C LYS A 140 -2.72 0.37 20.81
N THR A 141 -3.64 1.32 20.72
CA THR A 141 -4.43 1.83 21.85
C THR A 141 -5.93 1.72 21.57
N PHE A 142 -6.77 1.67 22.61
CA PHE A 142 -8.23 1.63 22.42
C PHE A 142 -8.77 2.89 21.74
N SER A 143 -8.14 4.05 21.97
CA SER A 143 -8.52 5.32 21.32
C SER A 143 -8.21 5.36 19.83
N ALA A 144 -7.31 4.52 19.34
CA ALA A 144 -6.94 4.47 17.93
C ALA A 144 -7.85 3.56 17.10
N ILE A 145 -8.79 2.82 17.70
CA ILE A 145 -9.69 1.92 16.98
C ILE A 145 -10.59 2.74 16.04
N ALA A 146 -10.44 2.54 14.73
CA ALA A 146 -11.23 3.22 13.70
C ALA A 146 -12.54 2.50 13.38
N GLY A 147 -12.60 1.21 13.70
CA GLY A 147 -13.71 0.31 13.38
C GLY A 147 -13.21 -1.12 13.17
N TYR A 148 -13.61 -1.75 12.08
CA TYR A 148 -13.22 -3.14 11.75
C TYR A 148 -13.15 -3.37 10.23
N LEU A 149 -12.57 -4.50 9.83
CA LEU A 149 -12.50 -4.94 8.44
C LEU A 149 -13.53 -6.07 8.23
N GLU A 150 -14.47 -5.91 7.31
CA GLU A 150 -15.43 -6.97 6.96
C GLU A 150 -14.73 -8.09 6.20
N SER A 151 -13.89 -7.74 5.23
CA SER A 151 -13.13 -8.69 4.44
C SER A 151 -11.73 -8.18 4.13
N VAL A 152 -10.80 -9.11 3.96
CA VAL A 152 -9.48 -8.82 3.37
C VAL A 152 -9.16 -9.87 2.32
N LYS A 153 -8.70 -9.42 1.15
CA LYS A 153 -8.37 -10.27 0.01
C LYS A 153 -7.21 -9.70 -0.79
N GLU A 154 -6.53 -10.57 -1.50
CA GLU A 154 -5.58 -10.17 -2.55
C GLU A 154 -6.32 -10.12 -3.88
N LYS A 155 -6.27 -8.97 -4.58
CA LYS A 155 -6.97 -8.76 -5.86
C LYS A 155 -6.02 -8.25 -6.93
N ASP A 156 -6.18 -8.72 -8.15
CA ASP A 156 -5.46 -8.16 -9.31
C ASP A 156 -6.17 -6.91 -9.84
N VAL A 157 -5.39 -5.87 -10.10
CA VAL A 157 -5.84 -4.55 -10.62
C VAL A 157 -4.85 -4.05 -11.68
N TYR A 158 -5.28 -3.15 -12.55
CA TYR A 158 -4.34 -2.53 -13.49
C TYR A 158 -3.52 -1.44 -12.79
N TRP A 159 -2.27 -1.28 -13.20
CA TRP A 159 -1.42 -0.19 -12.70
C TRP A 159 -2.04 1.19 -12.95
N ARG A 160 -2.67 1.38 -14.12
CA ARG A 160 -3.38 2.62 -14.47
C ARG A 160 -4.52 2.94 -13.49
N ASP A 161 -5.26 1.93 -13.02
CA ASP A 161 -6.34 2.15 -12.04
C ASP A 161 -5.82 2.68 -10.70
N LEU A 162 -4.53 2.47 -10.42
CA LEU A 162 -3.85 2.96 -9.23
C LEU A 162 -3.18 4.33 -9.42
N GLY A 163 -3.28 4.93 -10.62
CA GLY A 163 -2.59 6.17 -10.97
C GLY A 163 -1.14 5.98 -11.42
N VAL A 164 -0.73 4.75 -11.75
CA VAL A 164 0.64 4.44 -12.21
C VAL A 164 0.65 4.29 -13.73
N ASN A 165 1.50 5.06 -14.42
CA ASN A 165 1.65 4.98 -15.88
C ASN A 165 2.47 3.75 -16.30
N LYS A 166 1.93 2.55 -16.08
CA LYS A 166 2.55 1.29 -16.45
C LYS A 166 1.51 0.36 -17.05
N GLU A 167 1.90 -0.43 -18.03
CA GLU A 167 1.04 -1.47 -18.59
C GLU A 167 0.99 -2.71 -17.68
N GLY A 168 -0.07 -3.51 -17.85
CA GLY A 168 -0.26 -4.74 -17.11
C GLY A 168 -0.93 -4.55 -15.75
N LYS A 169 -0.85 -5.61 -14.95
CA LYS A 169 -1.55 -5.73 -13.67
C LYS A 169 -0.56 -5.87 -12.52
N THR A 170 -1.03 -5.47 -11.35
CA THR A 170 -0.44 -5.83 -10.07
C THR A 170 -1.48 -6.43 -9.15
N ARG A 171 -1.03 -6.90 -8.00
CA ARG A 171 -1.86 -7.40 -6.91
C ARG A 171 -1.91 -6.37 -5.80
N VAL A 172 -3.06 -6.24 -5.15
CA VAL A 172 -3.25 -5.33 -4.01
C VAL A 172 -3.84 -6.08 -2.83
N LEU A 173 -3.46 -5.66 -1.62
CA LEU A 173 -4.13 -6.07 -0.39
C LEU A 173 -5.37 -5.17 -0.22
N TRP A 174 -6.51 -5.70 -0.63
CA TRP A 174 -7.80 -5.04 -0.55
C TRP A 174 -8.50 -5.38 0.76
N ALA A 175 -9.12 -4.39 1.40
CA ALA A 175 -10.03 -4.62 2.50
C ALA A 175 -11.33 -3.84 2.33
N ASP A 176 -12.44 -4.43 2.79
CA ASP A 176 -13.70 -3.72 2.96
C ASP A 176 -13.74 -3.21 4.40
N ALA A 177 -13.44 -1.93 4.59
CA ALA A 177 -13.29 -1.28 5.88
C ALA A 177 -14.59 -0.62 6.33
N VAL A 178 -14.93 -0.81 7.61
CA VAL A 178 -16.08 -0.20 8.27
C VAL A 178 -15.57 0.77 9.32
N TYR A 179 -15.85 2.05 9.13
CA TYR A 179 -15.58 3.11 10.09
C TYR A 179 -16.82 3.34 10.94
N ARG A 180 -16.63 3.50 12.25
CA ARG A 180 -17.72 3.80 13.18
C ARG A 180 -17.45 5.12 13.89
N GLN A 181 -18.38 6.06 13.78
CA GLN A 181 -18.27 7.38 14.41
C GLN A 181 -18.03 7.29 15.92
N LYS A 182 -18.69 6.32 16.58
CA LYS A 182 -18.55 6.07 18.01
C LYS A 182 -17.16 5.56 18.43
N ASP A 183 -16.40 4.96 17.51
CA ASP A 183 -15.07 4.43 17.83
C ASP A 183 -14.02 5.53 17.64
N HIS A 184 -14.13 6.31 16.55
CA HIS A 184 -13.17 7.38 16.26
C HIS A 184 -13.77 8.53 15.42
N SER A 185 -14.47 9.46 16.08
CA SER A 185 -15.22 10.54 15.44
C SER A 185 -14.41 11.38 14.44
N LYS A 186 -13.21 11.82 14.83
CA LYS A 186 -12.37 12.66 13.95
C LYS A 186 -11.99 11.97 12.64
N LEU A 187 -11.64 10.68 12.70
CA LEU A 187 -11.26 9.91 11.52
C LEU A 187 -12.49 9.61 10.67
N TYR A 188 -13.61 9.31 11.29
CA TYR A 188 -14.90 9.17 10.61
C TYR A 188 -15.22 10.41 9.78
N ASP A 189 -15.11 11.62 10.36
CA ASP A 189 -15.35 12.88 9.65
C ASP A 189 -14.36 13.07 8.48
N MET A 190 -13.08 12.75 8.70
CA MET A 190 -12.08 12.82 7.63
C MET A 190 -12.39 11.86 6.47
N VAL A 191 -12.88 10.64 6.75
CA VAL A 191 -13.27 9.68 5.70
C VAL A 191 -14.53 10.16 4.97
N LEU A 192 -15.50 10.70 5.71
CA LEU A 192 -16.73 11.28 5.13
C LEU A 192 -16.41 12.42 4.16
N GLU A 193 -15.43 13.24 4.52
CA GLU A 193 -14.93 14.37 3.72
C GLU A 193 -13.91 13.95 2.62
N ASN A 194 -13.66 12.65 2.45
CA ASN A 194 -12.66 12.10 1.51
C ASN A 194 -11.23 12.64 1.72
N LYS A 195 -10.85 12.91 2.98
CA LYS A 195 -9.52 13.39 3.39
C LYS A 195 -8.54 12.29 3.81
N VAL A 196 -8.96 11.03 3.69
CA VAL A 196 -8.12 9.86 3.96
C VAL A 196 -7.90 9.10 2.67
N ASP A 197 -6.65 9.02 2.21
CA ASP A 197 -6.29 8.46 0.93
C ASP A 197 -4.99 7.62 0.97
N GLN A 198 -4.48 7.32 2.16
CA GLN A 198 -3.26 6.55 2.38
C GLN A 198 -3.48 5.52 3.48
N TYR A 199 -2.96 4.32 3.25
CA TYR A 199 -3.06 3.20 4.18
C TYR A 199 -1.73 2.50 4.31
N SER A 200 -1.52 1.90 5.45
CA SER A 200 -0.34 1.10 5.72
C SER A 200 -0.74 -0.23 6.37
N VAL A 201 0.14 -1.21 6.20
CA VAL A 201 -0.05 -2.56 6.71
C VAL A 201 0.86 -2.81 7.91
N GLY A 202 0.25 -3.21 9.02
CA GLY A 202 0.97 -3.78 10.14
C GLY A 202 1.19 -5.27 9.88
N MET A 203 2.45 -5.69 9.86
CA MET A 203 2.79 -7.07 9.54
C MET A 203 4.03 -7.57 10.27
N ILE A 204 4.22 -8.89 10.26
CA ILE A 204 5.43 -9.56 10.71
C ILE A 204 5.99 -10.35 9.53
N TYR A 205 7.24 -10.06 9.14
CA TYR A 205 7.91 -10.82 8.09
C TYR A 205 8.05 -12.29 8.47
N GLN A 206 7.68 -13.19 7.56
CA GLN A 206 7.86 -14.63 7.73
C GLN A 206 8.93 -15.16 6.78
N LYS A 207 8.91 -14.70 5.52
CA LYS A 207 9.91 -15.07 4.50
C LYS A 207 10.22 -13.89 3.60
N TYR A 208 11.50 -13.58 3.51
CA TYR A 208 12.03 -12.57 2.60
C TYR A 208 13.35 -13.03 1.99
N GLN A 209 13.69 -12.43 0.85
CA GLN A 209 14.97 -12.60 0.18
C GLN A 209 15.57 -11.22 -0.06
N ILE A 210 16.89 -11.12 0.02
CA ILE A 210 17.59 -9.89 -0.35
C ILE A 210 17.82 -9.92 -1.86
N ALA A 211 17.44 -8.84 -2.53
CA ALA A 211 17.72 -8.59 -3.94
C ALA A 211 18.74 -7.46 -4.03
N MET A 212 19.89 -7.72 -4.65
CA MET A 212 20.96 -6.73 -4.79
C MET A 212 21.55 -6.82 -6.17
N LYS A 213 21.81 -5.67 -6.79
CA LYS A 213 22.57 -5.58 -8.04
C LYS A 213 24.07 -5.54 -7.72
N SER A 214 24.82 -6.53 -8.19
CA SER A 214 26.26 -6.65 -7.97
C SER A 214 26.94 -7.38 -9.13
N ASP A 215 28.20 -7.09 -9.39
CA ASP A 215 29.02 -7.87 -10.36
C ASP A 215 29.92 -8.89 -9.65
N ASP A 216 29.84 -8.97 -8.31
CA ASP A 216 30.64 -9.89 -7.50
C ASP A 216 30.03 -11.30 -7.52
N PRO A 217 30.79 -12.34 -7.92
CA PRO A 217 30.33 -13.73 -7.89
C PRO A 217 29.84 -14.20 -6.51
N ASP A 218 30.38 -13.64 -5.42
CA ASP A 218 29.98 -14.00 -4.05
C ASP A 218 28.54 -13.55 -3.73
N PHE A 219 27.96 -12.66 -4.55
CA PHE A 219 26.59 -12.15 -4.40
C PHE A 219 25.62 -12.66 -5.47
N ALA A 220 25.97 -13.74 -6.18
CA ALA A 220 25.16 -14.31 -7.26
C ALA A 220 23.71 -14.65 -6.84
N ASP A 221 23.49 -15.10 -5.61
CA ASP A 221 22.13 -15.42 -5.11
C ASP A 221 21.25 -14.16 -4.95
N TYR A 222 21.85 -13.04 -4.55
CA TYR A 222 21.14 -11.76 -4.42
C TYR A 222 20.84 -11.15 -5.79
N ASN A 223 21.76 -11.27 -6.75
CA ASN A 223 21.53 -10.92 -8.16
C ASN A 223 20.41 -11.76 -8.76
N THR A 224 20.38 -13.07 -8.47
CA THR A 224 19.31 -13.95 -8.95
C THR A 224 17.94 -13.48 -8.46
N THR A 225 17.85 -13.03 -7.20
CA THR A 225 16.62 -12.46 -6.64
C THR A 225 16.29 -11.10 -7.26
N TRP A 226 17.29 -10.26 -7.50
CA TRP A 226 17.16 -8.99 -8.21
C TRP A 226 16.56 -9.18 -9.61
N ASP A 227 17.20 -9.96 -10.46
CA ASP A 227 16.79 -10.22 -11.85
C ASP A 227 15.38 -10.81 -11.94
N LYS A 228 15.01 -11.64 -10.94
CA LYS A 228 13.68 -12.26 -10.86
C LYS A 228 12.54 -11.25 -10.67
N TYR A 229 12.79 -10.14 -9.99
CA TYR A 229 11.72 -9.23 -9.55
C TYR A 229 11.84 -7.82 -10.12
N ILE A 230 13.02 -7.29 -10.40
CA ILE A 230 13.25 -5.87 -10.76
C ILE A 230 12.32 -5.39 -11.89
N ASN A 231 12.20 -6.18 -12.97
CA ASN A 231 11.37 -5.83 -14.14
C ASN A 231 9.86 -5.89 -13.87
N LYS A 232 9.44 -6.46 -12.74
CA LYS A 232 8.02 -6.53 -12.33
C LYS A 232 7.59 -5.30 -11.54
N LEU A 233 8.53 -4.49 -11.06
CA LEU A 233 8.22 -3.36 -10.20
C LEU A 233 7.45 -2.27 -10.95
N GLY A 234 6.48 -1.66 -10.27
CA GLY A 234 5.75 -0.49 -10.75
C GLY A 234 6.64 0.75 -10.88
N ASN A 235 7.65 0.85 -10.02
CA ASN A 235 8.62 1.94 -9.88
C ASN A 235 10.06 1.42 -9.92
N GLN A 236 10.39 0.66 -10.97
CA GLN A 236 11.70 0.03 -11.16
C GLN A 236 12.87 1.01 -10.97
N ASP A 237 12.80 2.21 -11.56
CA ASP A 237 13.87 3.21 -11.51
C ASP A 237 14.32 3.52 -10.07
N GLN A 238 13.40 3.55 -9.11
CA GLN A 238 13.71 3.81 -7.69
C GLN A 238 14.47 2.64 -7.06
N ALA A 239 14.08 1.41 -7.38
CA ALA A 239 14.82 0.25 -6.91
C ALA A 239 16.22 0.20 -7.54
N GLU A 240 16.35 0.54 -8.83
CA GLU A 240 17.64 0.56 -9.55
C GLU A 240 18.63 1.57 -8.99
N GLU A 241 18.16 2.77 -8.63
CA GLU A 241 18.96 3.79 -7.94
C GLU A 241 19.52 3.24 -6.61
N ASP A 242 18.67 2.53 -5.87
CA ASP A 242 19.01 2.00 -4.55
C ASP A 242 19.82 0.71 -4.62
N GLY A 243 19.77 -0.01 -5.74
CA GLY A 243 20.53 -1.24 -5.98
C GLY A 243 20.26 -2.37 -4.98
N LEU A 244 19.25 -2.21 -4.10
CA LEU A 244 18.93 -3.12 -3.01
C LEU A 244 17.43 -3.05 -2.65
N PHE A 245 16.79 -4.20 -2.51
CA PHE A 245 15.45 -4.31 -1.93
C PHE A 245 15.22 -5.65 -1.24
N PHE A 246 14.23 -5.70 -0.34
CA PHE A 246 13.79 -6.92 0.34
C PHE A 246 12.54 -7.48 -0.36
N ALA A 247 12.69 -8.62 -1.02
CA ALA A 247 11.58 -9.31 -1.66
C ALA A 247 10.80 -10.13 -0.63
N ILE A 248 9.66 -9.61 -0.18
CA ILE A 248 8.81 -10.22 0.86
C ILE A 248 7.81 -11.19 0.25
N SER A 249 8.04 -12.48 0.46
CA SER A 249 7.21 -13.55 -0.13
C SER A 249 6.15 -14.10 0.82
N GLU A 250 6.32 -13.90 2.13
CA GLU A 250 5.34 -14.28 3.15
C GLU A 250 5.42 -13.34 4.36
N ALA A 251 4.26 -12.84 4.80
CA ALA A 251 4.13 -12.06 6.03
C ALA A 251 2.82 -12.38 6.75
N LYS A 252 2.84 -12.28 8.08
CA LYS A 252 1.65 -12.37 8.91
C LYS A 252 0.99 -11.00 9.01
N LEU A 253 -0.25 -10.89 8.55
CA LEU A 253 -1.06 -9.67 8.64
C LEU A 253 -1.52 -9.47 10.10
N ASP A 254 -1.08 -8.37 10.71
CA ASP A 254 -1.43 -7.97 12.08
C ASP A 254 -2.62 -7.03 12.07
N HIS A 255 -2.54 -5.93 11.31
CA HIS A 255 -3.59 -4.90 11.22
C HIS A 255 -3.47 -4.08 9.93
N LEU A 256 -4.50 -3.30 9.62
CA LEU A 256 -4.44 -2.22 8.62
C LEU A 256 -4.67 -0.89 9.33
N SER A 257 -4.04 0.16 8.79
CA SER A 257 -4.12 1.50 9.35
C SER A 257 -4.35 2.56 8.28
N PRO A 258 -5.32 3.47 8.44
CA PRO A 258 -5.24 4.77 7.78
C PRO A 258 -4.07 5.55 8.39
N VAL A 259 -3.26 6.17 7.54
CA VAL A 259 -2.07 6.91 7.94
C VAL A 259 -1.96 8.19 7.14
N LEU A 260 -1.28 9.20 7.67
CA LEU A 260 -0.99 10.41 6.91
C LEU A 260 0.04 10.19 5.79
N ARG A 261 0.96 9.24 5.99
CA ARG A 261 2.03 8.91 5.04
C ARG A 261 2.32 7.41 5.09
N ALA A 262 1.96 6.71 4.02
CA ALA A 262 2.28 5.30 3.87
C ALA A 262 3.71 5.10 3.34
N SER A 263 4.35 3.98 3.68
CA SER A 263 5.60 3.58 3.03
C SER A 263 5.37 3.26 1.55
N ASN A 264 4.26 2.58 1.29
CA ASN A 264 3.72 2.31 -0.03
C ASN A 264 2.74 3.41 -0.43
N ILE A 265 3.21 4.33 -1.28
CA ILE A 265 2.43 5.48 -1.72
C ILE A 265 1.27 5.11 -2.66
N VAL A 266 1.28 3.88 -3.20
CA VAL A 266 0.23 3.36 -4.09
C VAL A 266 -0.82 2.63 -3.27
N THR A 267 -1.30 3.31 -2.24
CA THR A 267 -2.45 2.91 -1.41
C THR A 267 -3.54 3.96 -1.54
N MET A 268 -4.78 3.59 -1.26
CA MET A 268 -5.90 4.53 -1.41
C MET A 268 -7.19 4.06 -0.75
N THR A 269 -8.06 5.02 -0.48
CA THR A 269 -9.50 4.80 -0.37
C THR A 269 -10.06 4.61 -1.76
N VAL A 270 -10.83 3.55 -1.97
CA VAL A 270 -11.53 3.29 -3.22
C VAL A 270 -12.94 3.87 -3.10
N PRO A 271 -13.32 4.80 -4.00
CA PRO A 271 -14.63 5.44 -3.94
C PRO A 271 -15.76 4.42 -4.13
N ASN A 272 -16.91 4.71 -3.52
CA ASN A 272 -18.12 3.96 -3.79
C ASN A 272 -18.77 4.50 -5.08
N GLU A 273 -19.38 3.60 -5.85
CA GLU A 273 -20.24 3.94 -6.97
C GLU A 273 -21.33 4.90 -6.46
N LYS A 274 -21.40 6.11 -7.02
CA LYS A 274 -22.44 7.07 -6.64
C LYS A 274 -23.78 6.49 -7.07
N SER A 275 -24.65 6.16 -6.11
CA SER A 275 -26.06 5.95 -6.43
C SER A 275 -26.66 7.29 -6.81
N GLU A 276 -27.14 7.43 -8.05
CA GLU A 276 -28.01 8.55 -8.38
C GLU A 276 -29.29 8.44 -7.51
N PRO A 277 -29.73 9.53 -6.86
CA PRO A 277 -30.98 9.49 -6.13
C PRO A 277 -32.15 9.43 -7.12
N GLY A 278 -32.74 8.24 -7.29
CA GLY A 278 -34.15 8.12 -7.67
C GLY A 278 -34.50 7.65 -9.08
N GLU A 279 -33.85 6.61 -9.64
CA GLU A 279 -34.48 5.82 -10.70
C GLU A 279 -34.78 4.38 -10.24
N PRO A 280 -35.99 3.85 -10.53
CA PRO A 280 -36.36 2.51 -10.13
C PRO A 280 -35.49 1.48 -10.85
N THR A 281 -35.01 0.51 -10.09
CA THR A 281 -34.18 -0.61 -10.53
C THR A 281 -34.67 -1.20 -11.87
N PRO A 282 -33.85 -1.28 -12.92
CA PRO A 282 -34.18 -2.09 -14.07
C PRO A 282 -34.23 -3.54 -13.58
N LYS A 283 -35.40 -4.16 -13.66
CA LYS A 283 -35.56 -5.60 -13.48
C LYS A 283 -34.54 -6.29 -14.39
N HIS A 284 -33.58 -6.98 -13.79
CA HIS A 284 -32.71 -7.90 -14.48
C HIS A 284 -33.59 -8.98 -15.11
N LYS A 285 -33.90 -8.86 -16.40
CA LYS A 285 -34.43 -9.98 -17.20
C LYS A 285 -33.27 -10.92 -17.44
N THR A 286 -33.19 -11.96 -16.62
CA THR A 286 -32.55 -13.21 -17.00
C THR A 286 -33.45 -13.87 -18.04
N GLU A 287 -32.89 -14.18 -19.21
CA GLU A 287 -33.26 -15.21 -20.20
C GLU A 287 -32.93 -14.69 -21.60
N GLU A 288 -31.76 -15.09 -22.11
CA GLU A 288 -31.48 -15.08 -23.54
C GLU A 288 -32.37 -16.14 -24.20
N GLU A 289 -33.48 -15.72 -24.81
CA GLU A 289 -34.13 -16.52 -25.86
C GLU A 289 -33.22 -16.56 -27.09
N PRO A 290 -33.12 -17.70 -27.80
CA PRO A 290 -32.27 -17.83 -28.97
C PRO A 290 -32.77 -16.95 -30.13
N PRO A 291 -31.87 -16.43 -30.99
CA PRO A 291 -32.22 -15.51 -32.04
C PRO A 291 -33.16 -16.11 -33.09
N ASN A 292 -34.15 -15.32 -33.48
CA ASN A 292 -35.30 -15.68 -34.30
C ASN A 292 -34.98 -15.74 -35.81
N SER A 293 -34.02 -16.56 -36.23
CA SER A 293 -33.65 -16.72 -37.65
C SER A 293 -33.61 -18.15 -38.20
N THR A 294 -34.32 -19.10 -37.59
CA THR A 294 -34.51 -20.43 -38.20
C THR A 294 -35.95 -20.94 -38.05
N GLN A 295 -36.91 -20.22 -38.65
CA GLN A 295 -38.19 -20.80 -39.04
C GLN A 295 -38.55 -20.33 -40.45
N ARG A 296 -37.94 -20.96 -41.47
CA ARG A 296 -38.58 -21.03 -42.80
C ARG A 296 -39.61 -22.15 -42.76
N ILE A 297 -40.86 -21.75 -42.79
CA ILE A 297 -42.02 -22.59 -43.06
C ILE A 297 -41.89 -23.12 -44.49
N ASN A 298 -41.80 -24.44 -44.66
CA ASN A 298 -42.29 -25.12 -45.86
C ASN A 298 -43.58 -25.86 -45.49
N ARG A 299 -44.72 -25.16 -45.63
CA ARG A 299 -45.97 -25.73 -46.15
C ARG A 299 -45.76 -25.77 -47.68
N LEU A 300 -46.11 -26.79 -48.45
CA LEU A 300 -47.33 -27.59 -48.36
C LEU A 300 -47.20 -28.83 -49.28
N LEU A 301 -47.69 -29.98 -48.78
CA LEU A 301 -48.46 -31.06 -49.46
C LEU A 301 -48.25 -31.33 -50.97
N ILE A 302 -47.83 -32.57 -51.29
CA ILE A 302 -48.70 -33.62 -51.88
C ILE A 302 -48.38 -34.94 -51.18
#